data_AF-A0A0F9SM93-F1
#
_entry.id   AF-A0A0F9SM93-F1
#
_cell.length_a   1.000
_cell.length_b   1.000
_cell.length_c   1.000
_cell.angle_alpha   90.00
_cell.angle_beta   90.00
_cell.angle_gamma   90.00
#
_symmetry.space_group_name_H-M   'P 1'
#
loop_
_entity.id
_entity.type
_entity.pdbx_description
1 polymer ?
#
loop_
_entity_poly.entity_id
_entity_poly.type
_entity_poly.pdbx_seq_one_letter_code
_entity_poly.pdbx_strand_id
1 'polypeptide(L)'
;MSSKQRKHAIQSIIRRGQLKKLALDLNMSYSYLSQAFSPATSMNFTNALARKVEKALGLEEGRLEKGDIVTVEKDRPRGLLDIALKYRATQFTTFFPDKRVETNVMLKLGNTEHRAHLVVYNEDGSVFMIAMQSQQYSEAHVNTQLIMLMAISGAHYGVVFSADSGANRDENESSGYSPDHKRSQWYQYVQGKITPITYGPDNIFEYMGI
;
A
#
# COMPACT_ATOMS: atom_id res chain seq x y z
N MET A 1 -22.64 -5.33 -1.29
CA MET A 1 -21.27 -5.85 -1.50
C MET A 1 -21.29 -7.17 -2.25
N SER A 2 -20.30 -7.42 -3.12
CA SER A 2 -20.19 -8.70 -3.86
C SER A 2 -19.43 -9.76 -3.05
N SER A 3 -19.74 -11.04 -3.28
CA SER A 3 -19.06 -12.19 -2.68
C SER A 3 -17.52 -12.10 -2.83
N LYS A 4 -17.04 -11.61 -3.98
CA LYS A 4 -15.61 -11.42 -4.28
C LYS A 4 -14.93 -10.46 -3.30
N GLN A 5 -15.58 -9.33 -2.96
CA GLN A 5 -15.03 -8.35 -2.03
C GLN A 5 -14.87 -8.93 -0.62
N ARG A 6 -15.86 -9.69 -0.14
CA ARG A 6 -15.79 -10.37 1.18
C ARG A 6 -14.70 -11.43 1.24
N LYS A 7 -14.44 -12.12 0.12
CA LYS A 7 -13.35 -13.11 0.03
C LYS A 7 -11.98 -12.46 0.17
N HIS A 8 -11.75 -11.34 -0.53
CA HIS A 8 -10.51 -10.57 -0.35
C HIS A 8 -10.39 -10.04 1.08
N ALA A 9 -11.49 -9.57 1.65
CA ALA A 9 -11.57 -9.06 2.99
C ALA A 9 -11.12 -10.08 4.05
N ILE A 10 -11.68 -11.28 4.00
CA ILE A 10 -11.37 -12.30 5.00
C ILE A 10 -9.95 -12.87 4.84
N GLN A 11 -9.40 -12.88 3.62
CA GLN A 11 -8.01 -13.30 3.39
C GLN A 11 -6.96 -12.34 3.96
N SER A 12 -7.25 -11.04 4.01
CA SER A 12 -6.33 -10.08 4.64
C SER A 12 -6.34 -10.23 6.17
N ILE A 13 -7.49 -10.58 6.75
CA ILE A 13 -7.69 -10.73 8.20
C ILE A 13 -7.14 -12.06 8.72
N ILE A 14 -7.45 -13.18 8.07
CA ILE A 14 -7.07 -14.52 8.56
C ILE A 14 -5.54 -14.75 8.38
N ARG A 15 -4.86 -15.12 9.47
CA ARG A 15 -3.45 -15.55 9.47
C ARG A 15 -3.32 -17.07 9.29
N ARG A 16 -2.13 -17.55 8.91
CA ARG A 16 -1.85 -19.00 8.79
C ARG A 16 -2.19 -19.70 10.12
N GLY A 17 -2.98 -20.77 10.04
CA GLY A 17 -3.43 -21.54 11.22
C GLY A 17 -4.76 -21.08 11.84
N GLN A 18 -5.17 -19.81 11.66
CA GLN A 18 -6.44 -19.31 12.23
C GLN A 18 -7.68 -19.90 11.56
N LEU A 19 -7.58 -20.33 10.29
CA LEU A 19 -8.69 -20.97 9.59
C LEU A 19 -9.12 -22.30 10.22
N LYS A 20 -8.17 -23.09 10.75
CA LYS A 20 -8.47 -24.34 11.46
C LYS A 20 -9.21 -24.08 12.76
N LYS A 21 -8.76 -23.07 13.53
CA LYS A 21 -9.42 -22.65 14.76
C LYS A 21 -10.83 -22.12 14.48
N LEU A 22 -10.97 -21.26 13.47
CA LEU A 22 -12.27 -20.72 13.05
C LEU A 22 -13.24 -21.82 12.60
N ALA A 23 -12.74 -22.85 11.92
CA ALA A 23 -13.55 -24.01 11.54
C ALA A 23 -14.10 -24.74 12.77
N LEU A 24 -13.29 -24.92 13.82
CA LEU A 24 -13.73 -25.50 15.08
C LEU A 24 -14.73 -24.60 15.81
N ASP A 25 -14.44 -23.31 15.94
CA ASP A 25 -15.28 -22.33 16.64
C ASP A 25 -16.66 -22.17 15.99
N LEU A 26 -16.74 -22.32 14.66
CA LEU A 26 -17.99 -22.25 13.90
C LEU A 26 -18.68 -23.61 13.71
N ASN A 27 -18.09 -24.69 14.20
CA ASN A 27 -18.53 -26.07 13.94
C ASN A 27 -18.76 -26.34 12.44
N MET A 28 -17.79 -25.93 11.60
CA MET A 28 -17.83 -26.05 10.15
C MET A 28 -16.60 -26.79 9.63
N SER A 29 -16.71 -27.43 8.46
CA SER A 29 -15.56 -28.12 7.89
C SER A 29 -14.51 -27.11 7.39
N TYR A 30 -13.23 -27.40 7.67
CA TYR A 30 -12.12 -26.60 7.17
C TYR A 30 -12.15 -26.44 5.65
N SER A 31 -12.47 -27.52 4.94
CA SER A 31 -12.59 -27.55 3.48
C SER A 31 -13.64 -26.55 2.99
N TYR A 32 -14.81 -26.54 3.62
CA TYR A 32 -15.90 -25.61 3.30
C TYR A 32 -15.47 -24.15 3.47
N LEU A 33 -14.87 -23.79 4.60
CA LEU A 33 -14.41 -22.41 4.83
C LEU A 33 -13.27 -22.02 3.89
N SER A 34 -12.33 -22.93 3.62
CA SER A 34 -11.25 -22.70 2.67
C SER A 34 -11.78 -22.41 1.26
N GLN A 35 -12.81 -23.13 0.84
CA GLN A 35 -13.47 -22.90 -0.44
C GLN A 35 -14.27 -21.60 -0.41
N ALA A 36 -15.05 -21.34 0.63
CA ALA A 36 -15.88 -20.14 0.76
C ALA A 36 -15.05 -18.84 0.80
N PHE A 37 -13.83 -18.88 1.33
CA PHE A 37 -12.94 -17.72 1.43
C PHE A 37 -12.00 -17.57 0.22
N SER A 38 -11.90 -18.58 -0.64
CA SER A 38 -11.01 -18.53 -1.80
C SER A 38 -11.64 -17.77 -2.97
N PRO A 39 -10.99 -16.73 -3.53
CA PRO A 39 -11.45 -16.04 -4.73
C PRO A 39 -11.52 -16.94 -5.97
N ALA A 40 -10.76 -18.04 -5.99
CA ALA A 40 -10.68 -18.97 -7.12
C ALA A 40 -11.89 -19.92 -7.22
N THR A 41 -12.75 -19.97 -6.19
CA THR A 41 -13.94 -20.82 -6.20
C THR A 41 -15.18 -20.01 -6.59
N SER A 42 -16.13 -20.66 -7.27
CA SER A 42 -17.46 -20.11 -7.55
C SER A 42 -18.37 -20.03 -6.32
N MET A 43 -17.93 -20.60 -5.19
CA MET A 43 -18.69 -20.66 -3.95
C MET A 43 -18.96 -19.25 -3.40
N ASN A 44 -20.22 -18.95 -3.08
CA ASN A 44 -20.57 -17.62 -2.59
C ASN A 44 -20.29 -17.46 -1.09
N PHE A 45 -19.54 -16.43 -0.74
CA PHE A 45 -19.38 -16.00 0.64
C PHE A 45 -20.61 -15.16 1.05
N THR A 46 -21.62 -15.85 1.59
CA THR A 46 -22.93 -15.27 1.93
C THR A 46 -22.84 -14.32 3.12
N ASN A 47 -23.81 -13.41 3.23
CA ASN A 47 -23.90 -12.46 4.35
C ASN A 47 -24.02 -13.21 5.68
N ALA A 48 -24.87 -14.25 5.74
CA ALA A 48 -25.05 -15.06 6.93
C ALA A 48 -23.74 -15.71 7.41
N LEU A 49 -22.90 -16.18 6.48
CA LEU A 49 -21.59 -16.71 6.82
C LEU A 49 -20.65 -15.58 7.28
N ALA A 50 -20.69 -14.41 6.64
CA ALA A 50 -19.87 -13.26 7.02
C ALA A 50 -20.15 -12.81 8.46
N ARG A 51 -21.43 -12.72 8.86
CA ARG A 51 -21.83 -12.36 10.24
C ARG A 51 -21.34 -13.37 11.28
N LYS A 52 -21.41 -14.67 10.96
CA LYS A 52 -20.87 -15.73 11.83
C LYS A 52 -19.37 -15.60 12.01
N VAL A 53 -18.65 -15.34 10.91
CA VAL A 53 -17.19 -15.17 10.90
C VAL A 53 -16.78 -13.91 11.67
N GLU A 54 -17.47 -12.79 11.49
CA GLU A 54 -17.25 -11.55 12.25
C GLU A 54 -17.36 -11.81 13.75
N LYS A 55 -18.45 -12.46 14.18
CA LYS A 55 -18.68 -12.79 15.59
C LYS A 55 -17.58 -13.69 16.16
N ALA A 56 -17.17 -14.73 15.43
CA ALA A 56 -16.13 -15.65 15.89
C ALA A 56 -14.73 -14.99 15.96
N LEU A 57 -14.49 -13.98 15.14
CA LEU A 57 -13.23 -13.23 15.13
C LEU A 57 -13.26 -11.98 16.04
N GLY A 58 -14.38 -11.71 16.73
CA GLY A 58 -14.54 -10.51 17.55
C GLY A 58 -14.53 -9.20 16.76
N LEU A 59 -14.95 -9.25 15.48
CA LEU A 59 -15.04 -8.07 14.62
C LEU A 59 -16.37 -7.35 14.84
N GLU A 60 -16.37 -6.04 14.59
CA GLU A 60 -17.61 -5.27 14.53
C GLU A 60 -18.52 -5.83 13.43
N GLU A 61 -19.81 -5.90 13.75
CA GLU A 61 -20.83 -6.39 12.84
C GLU A 61 -20.85 -5.54 11.55
N GLY A 62 -20.66 -6.19 10.40
CA GLY A 62 -20.69 -5.55 9.09
C GLY A 62 -19.32 -5.07 8.61
N ARG A 63 -18.25 -5.32 9.36
CA ARG A 63 -16.88 -4.97 8.94
C ARG A 63 -16.45 -5.65 7.64
N LEU A 64 -16.89 -6.89 7.39
CA LEU A 64 -16.67 -7.59 6.12
C LEU A 64 -17.57 -7.07 4.99
N GLU A 65 -18.55 -6.21 5.29
CA GLU A 65 -19.46 -5.59 4.33
C GLU A 65 -19.16 -4.11 4.05
N LYS A 66 -18.60 -3.38 5.02
CA LYS A 66 -18.28 -1.95 4.91
C LYS A 66 -17.12 -1.68 3.95
N GLY A 67 -16.26 -2.67 3.66
CA GLY A 67 -15.07 -2.46 2.83
C GLY A 67 -13.97 -1.65 3.53
N ASP A 68 -14.24 -1.12 4.72
CA ASP A 68 -13.31 -0.46 5.65
C ASP A 68 -12.36 -1.45 6.33
N ILE A 69 -11.77 -2.31 5.53
CA ILE A 69 -10.57 -3.00 5.98
C ILE A 69 -9.47 -1.97 5.81
N VAL A 70 -9.17 -1.30 6.93
CA VAL A 70 -7.81 -0.92 7.24
C VAL A 70 -6.97 -2.15 6.91
N THR A 71 -6.33 -2.12 5.75
CA THR A 71 -5.27 -3.05 5.39
C THR A 71 -4.18 -2.78 6.40
N VAL A 72 -4.29 -3.42 7.57
CA VAL A 72 -3.17 -3.58 8.47
C VAL A 72 -2.21 -4.44 7.67
N GLU A 73 -1.36 -3.77 6.91
CA GLU A 73 -0.27 -4.38 6.18
C GLU A 73 0.45 -5.28 7.18
N LYS A 74 0.34 -6.60 6.94
CA LYS A 74 1.12 -7.59 7.66
C LYS A 74 2.56 -7.12 7.56
N ASP A 75 3.23 -7.01 8.71
CA ASP A 75 4.68 -6.89 8.80
C ASP A 75 5.31 -8.02 7.95
N ARG A 76 5.59 -7.69 6.70
CA ARG A 76 6.37 -8.50 5.77
C ARG A 76 7.84 -8.37 6.17
N PRO A 77 8.71 -9.32 5.78
CA PRO A 77 10.09 -9.34 6.27
C PRO A 77 10.78 -8.01 5.95
N ARG A 78 10.98 -7.20 7.00
CA ARG A 78 11.32 -5.78 6.95
C ARG A 78 12.71 -5.50 6.38
N GLY A 79 13.63 -6.48 6.38
CA GLY A 79 15.04 -6.27 6.08
C GLY A 79 15.30 -5.55 4.76
N LEU A 80 14.95 -6.17 3.62
CA LEU A 80 15.31 -5.63 2.31
C LEU A 80 14.48 -4.40 1.89
N LEU A 81 13.18 -4.40 2.22
CA LEU A 81 12.28 -3.29 1.89
C LEU A 81 12.65 -2.01 2.65
N ASP A 82 12.90 -2.13 3.96
CA ASP A 82 13.33 -0.99 4.79
C ASP A 82 14.73 -0.51 4.40
N ILE A 83 15.63 -1.41 3.99
CA ILE A 83 16.95 -1.01 3.46
C ILE A 83 16.80 -0.19 2.19
N ALA A 84 16.00 -0.67 1.22
CA ALA A 84 15.73 0.08 0.00
C ALA A 84 15.12 1.45 0.32
N LEU A 85 14.14 1.50 1.22
CA LEU A 85 13.48 2.75 1.63
C LEU A 85 14.45 3.73 2.31
N LYS A 86 15.34 3.24 3.19
CA LYS A 86 16.37 4.07 3.83
C LYS A 86 17.39 4.60 2.83
N TYR A 87 17.84 3.75 1.89
CA TYR A 87 18.73 4.18 0.82
C TYR A 87 18.10 5.30 -0.01
N ARG A 88 16.83 5.14 -0.37
CA ARG A 88 16.05 6.17 -1.08
C ARG A 88 15.96 7.46 -0.27
N ALA A 89 15.61 7.37 1.01
CA ALA A 89 15.55 8.54 1.88
C ALA A 89 16.88 9.31 1.90
N THR A 90 18.01 8.61 1.97
CA THR A 90 19.34 9.25 1.86
C THR A 90 19.55 9.93 0.51
N GLN A 91 19.16 9.30 -0.61
CA GLN A 91 19.23 9.95 -1.93
C GLN A 91 18.38 11.22 -1.99
N PHE A 92 17.16 11.19 -1.44
CA PHE A 92 16.26 12.35 -1.34
C PHE A 92 16.90 13.49 -0.55
N THR A 93 17.52 13.22 0.60
CA THR A 93 18.21 14.24 1.39
C THR A 93 19.39 14.85 0.64
N THR A 94 20.11 14.06 -0.17
CA THR A 94 21.22 14.56 -0.98
C THR A 94 20.75 15.45 -2.13
N PHE A 95 19.64 15.08 -2.78
CA PHE A 95 19.13 15.82 -3.96
C PHE A 95 18.30 17.05 -3.57
N PHE A 96 17.57 16.99 -2.46
CA PHE A 96 16.82 18.10 -1.87
C PHE A 96 17.41 18.47 -0.51
N PRO A 97 18.56 19.16 -0.48
CA PRO A 97 19.24 19.50 0.78
C PRO A 97 18.44 20.48 1.66
N ASP A 98 17.50 21.22 1.06
CA ASP A 98 16.56 22.14 1.72
C ASP A 98 15.32 21.43 2.30
N LYS A 99 15.20 20.10 2.14
CA LYS A 99 13.99 19.36 2.52
C LYS A 99 14.28 18.36 3.62
N ARG A 100 13.30 18.18 4.50
CA ARG A 100 13.35 17.16 5.54
C ARG A 100 12.70 15.89 5.03
N VAL A 101 13.43 14.78 5.07
CA VAL A 101 12.94 13.47 4.64
C VAL A 101 12.68 12.59 5.87
N GLU A 102 11.47 12.05 5.98
CA GLU A 102 11.09 11.10 7.02
C GLU A 102 10.61 9.78 6.40
N THR A 103 10.79 8.68 7.13
CA THR A 103 10.34 7.35 6.69
C THR A 103 9.35 6.77 7.68
N ASN A 104 8.43 5.93 7.20
CA ASN A 104 7.43 5.24 8.00
C ASN A 104 6.56 6.18 8.84
N VAL A 105 6.12 7.28 8.23
CA VAL A 105 5.31 8.30 8.87
C VAL A 105 3.85 7.83 8.93
N MET A 106 3.25 7.93 10.12
CA MET A 106 1.82 7.70 10.30
C MET A 106 1.07 9.02 10.12
N LEU A 107 0.24 9.09 9.08
CA LEU A 107 -0.62 10.22 8.77
C LEU A 107 -2.04 9.94 9.29
N LYS A 108 -2.59 10.87 10.07
CA LYS A 108 -3.96 10.78 10.57
C LYS A 108 -4.93 11.44 9.60
N LEU A 109 -6.03 10.76 9.33
CA LEU A 109 -7.03 11.13 8.33
C LEU A 109 -8.42 10.97 8.96
N GLY A 110 -8.87 12.02 9.66
CA GLY A 110 -10.03 11.89 10.55
C GLY A 110 -9.76 10.83 11.64
N ASN A 111 -10.52 9.73 11.61
CA ASN A 111 -10.38 8.61 12.55
C ASN A 111 -9.52 7.44 12.02
N THR A 112 -8.98 7.54 10.80
CA THR A 112 -8.14 6.48 10.23
C THR A 112 -6.67 6.90 10.21
N GLU A 113 -5.79 5.94 10.45
CA GLU A 113 -4.35 6.14 10.34
C GLU A 113 -3.84 5.44 9.08
N HIS A 114 -3.06 6.17 8.28
CA HIS A 114 -2.46 5.67 7.06
C HIS A 114 -0.95 5.80 7.15
N ARG A 115 -0.23 4.75 6.77
CA ARG A 115 1.23 4.75 6.74
C ARG A 115 1.72 5.28 5.39
N ALA A 116 2.44 6.38 5.42
CA ALA A 116 3.31 6.79 4.33
C ALA A 116 4.69 6.16 4.52
N HIS A 117 5.26 5.59 3.47
CA HIS A 117 6.56 4.95 3.56
C HIS A 117 7.68 5.99 3.60
N LEU A 118 7.55 7.06 2.83
CA LEU A 118 8.46 8.20 2.87
C LEU A 118 7.67 9.49 2.66
N VAL A 119 8.03 10.52 3.41
CA VAL A 119 7.44 11.85 3.31
C VAL A 119 8.58 12.86 3.22
N VAL A 120 8.48 13.77 2.27
CA VAL A 120 9.41 14.89 2.11
C VAL A 120 8.66 16.16 2.49
N TYR A 121 9.24 16.93 3.40
CA TYR A 121 8.71 18.18 3.90
C TYR A 121 9.56 19.35 3.39
N ASN A 122 8.90 20.47 3.10
CA ASN A 122 9.57 21.75 2.96
C ASN A 122 10.05 22.29 4.32
N GLU A 123 10.90 23.33 4.31
CA GLU A 123 11.39 23.97 5.54
C GLU A 123 10.27 24.49 6.46
N ASP A 124 9.16 24.94 5.87
CA ASP A 124 7.97 25.42 6.58
C ASP A 124 7.11 24.30 7.21
N GLY A 125 7.52 23.04 7.03
CA GLY A 125 6.81 21.85 7.53
C GLY A 125 5.65 21.39 6.65
N SER A 126 5.35 22.07 5.54
CA SER A 126 4.39 21.59 4.56
C SER A 126 4.89 20.33 3.85
N VAL A 127 3.97 19.44 3.47
CA VAL A 127 4.33 18.21 2.76
C VAL A 127 4.62 18.54 1.29
N PHE A 128 5.84 18.28 0.85
CA PHE A 128 6.24 18.41 -0.55
C PHE A 128 5.87 17.15 -1.34
N MET A 129 6.21 15.97 -0.80
CA MET A 129 6.01 14.70 -1.49
C MET A 129 5.64 13.57 -0.52
N ILE A 130 4.75 12.67 -0.96
CA ILE A 130 4.46 11.40 -0.28
C ILE A 130 4.82 10.22 -1.19
N ALA A 131 5.53 9.25 -0.64
CA ALA A 131 5.89 8.03 -1.35
C ALA A 131 5.38 6.78 -0.62
N MET A 132 4.82 5.85 -1.40
CA MET A 132 4.35 4.55 -0.93
C MET A 132 5.11 3.43 -1.63
N GLN A 133 5.77 2.58 -0.86
CA GLN A 133 6.40 1.38 -1.40
C GLN A 133 5.36 0.26 -1.51
N SER A 134 5.16 -0.30 -2.70
CA SER A 134 4.25 -1.43 -2.93
C SER A 134 4.72 -2.29 -4.10
N GLN A 135 4.64 -3.61 -3.93
CA GLN A 135 4.85 -4.55 -5.04
C GLN A 135 3.71 -4.49 -6.08
N GLN A 136 2.55 -3.97 -5.67
CA GLN A 136 1.34 -3.80 -6.47
C GLN A 136 1.20 -2.34 -6.93
N TYR A 137 2.32 -1.71 -7.33
CA TYR A 137 2.40 -0.28 -7.64
C TYR A 137 1.45 0.21 -8.75
N SER A 138 0.95 -0.70 -9.59
CA SER A 138 0.00 -0.40 -10.67
C SER A 138 -1.46 -0.67 -10.30
N GLU A 139 -1.74 -1.19 -9.11
CA GLU A 139 -3.12 -1.52 -8.71
C GLU A 139 -3.91 -0.27 -8.32
N ALA A 140 -5.12 -0.14 -8.88
CA ALA A 140 -5.97 1.04 -8.70
C ALA A 140 -6.21 1.39 -7.22
N HIS A 141 -6.35 0.39 -6.34
CA HIS A 141 -6.61 0.64 -4.93
C HIS A 141 -5.41 1.30 -4.21
N VAL A 142 -4.17 0.94 -4.57
CA VAL A 142 -2.94 1.55 -4.01
C VAL A 142 -2.80 2.99 -4.50
N ASN A 143 -3.07 3.21 -5.77
CA ASN A 143 -3.00 4.53 -6.39
C ASN A 143 -4.07 5.48 -5.81
N THR A 144 -5.29 4.99 -5.59
CA THR A 144 -6.35 5.76 -4.91
C THR A 144 -5.95 6.15 -3.49
N GLN A 145 -5.30 5.25 -2.75
CA GLN A 145 -4.81 5.55 -1.40
C GLN A 145 -3.75 6.66 -1.41
N LEU A 146 -2.79 6.60 -2.35
CA LEU A 146 -1.81 7.67 -2.50
C LEU A 146 -2.48 9.01 -2.85
N ILE A 147 -3.41 9.02 -3.80
CA ILE A 147 -4.13 10.24 -4.21
C ILE A 147 -4.88 10.85 -3.02
N MET A 148 -5.53 10.03 -2.20
CA MET A 148 -6.15 10.49 -0.96
C MET A 148 -5.13 11.09 0.00
N LEU A 149 -4.00 10.42 0.23
CA LEU A 149 -2.94 10.94 1.09
C LEU A 149 -2.40 12.29 0.60
N MET A 150 -2.19 12.45 -0.70
CA MET A 150 -1.80 13.73 -1.29
C MET A 150 -2.84 14.82 -1.04
N ALA A 151 -4.12 14.52 -1.30
CA ALA A 151 -5.21 15.47 -1.13
C ALA A 151 -5.35 15.96 0.32
N ILE A 152 -5.16 15.08 1.31
CA ILE A 152 -5.25 15.46 2.73
C ILE A 152 -4.01 16.19 3.21
N SER A 153 -2.82 15.70 2.85
CA SER A 153 -1.57 16.29 3.31
C SER A 153 -1.21 17.61 2.62
N GLY A 154 -1.87 17.91 1.51
CA GLY A 154 -1.49 19.01 0.62
C GLY A 154 -0.20 18.74 -0.17
N ALA A 155 0.20 17.46 -0.31
CA ALA A 155 1.42 17.11 -1.02
C ALA A 155 1.34 17.52 -2.50
N HIS A 156 2.35 18.25 -2.97
CA HIS A 156 2.48 18.63 -4.38
C HIS A 156 2.76 17.42 -5.27
N TYR A 157 3.49 16.43 -4.76
CA TYR A 157 3.87 15.23 -5.50
C TYR A 157 3.55 13.97 -4.73
N GLY A 158 3.30 12.88 -5.46
CA GLY A 158 3.13 11.57 -4.88
C GLY A 158 3.64 10.47 -5.79
N VAL A 159 4.11 9.39 -5.19
CA VAL A 159 4.63 8.24 -5.94
C VAL A 159 4.31 6.91 -5.26
N VAL A 160 3.83 5.95 -6.04
CA VAL A 160 3.80 4.54 -5.63
C VAL A 160 4.93 3.83 -6.37
N PHE A 161 5.81 3.13 -5.67
CA PHE A 161 6.97 2.48 -6.28
C PHE A 161 7.22 1.09 -5.72
N SER A 162 7.72 0.19 -6.56
CA SER A 162 8.28 -1.09 -6.10
C SER A 162 9.70 -0.87 -5.56
N ALA A 163 10.14 -1.69 -4.60
CA ALA A 163 11.47 -1.58 -4.01
C ALA A 163 12.62 -1.73 -5.03
N ASP A 164 12.37 -2.46 -6.12
CA ASP A 164 13.30 -2.67 -7.24
C ASP A 164 13.05 -1.71 -8.41
N SER A 165 12.26 -0.65 -8.22
CA SER A 165 11.98 0.30 -9.29
C SER A 165 13.25 0.97 -9.79
N GLY A 166 13.45 0.88 -11.11
CA GLY A 166 14.61 1.36 -11.86
C GLY A 166 15.92 0.59 -11.59
N ALA A 167 15.91 -0.47 -10.77
CA ALA A 167 17.10 -1.27 -10.53
C ALA A 167 17.48 -2.03 -11.81
N ASN A 168 18.54 -1.57 -12.48
CA ASN A 168 19.06 -2.26 -13.65
C ASN A 168 19.60 -3.64 -13.25
N ARG A 169 19.24 -4.68 -14.03
CA ARG A 169 19.71 -6.05 -13.80
C ARG A 169 20.95 -6.37 -14.61
N ASP A 170 21.34 -5.49 -15.53
CA ASP A 170 22.58 -5.65 -16.28
C ASP A 170 23.79 -5.27 -15.42
N GLU A 171 24.64 -6.27 -15.15
CA GLU A 171 25.85 -6.15 -14.33
C GLU A 171 26.88 -5.17 -14.92
N ASN A 172 26.75 -4.82 -16.20
CA ASN A 172 27.68 -3.96 -16.93
C ASN A 172 27.36 -2.45 -16.82
N GLU A 173 26.13 -2.08 -16.46
CA GLU A 173 25.74 -0.69 -16.24
C GLU A 173 25.65 -0.41 -14.74
N SER A 174 26.82 -0.20 -14.15
CA SER A 174 26.91 0.15 -12.75
C SER A 174 26.25 1.52 -12.50
N SER A 175 25.12 1.50 -11.79
CA SER A 175 24.50 2.60 -11.01
C SER A 175 23.46 3.54 -11.66
N GLY A 176 23.06 3.36 -12.92
CA GLY A 176 21.98 4.17 -13.53
C GLY A 176 20.58 3.60 -13.30
N TYR A 177 19.59 4.45 -12.98
CA TYR A 177 18.18 4.05 -13.07
C TYR A 177 17.75 4.01 -14.53
N SER A 178 17.24 2.87 -14.97
CA SER A 178 16.72 2.74 -16.33
C SER A 178 15.19 2.95 -16.37
N PRO A 179 14.69 3.81 -17.27
CA PRO A 179 13.26 3.92 -17.57
C PRO A 179 12.61 2.60 -17.96
N ASP A 180 13.35 1.67 -18.58
CA ASP A 180 12.83 0.35 -18.97
C ASP A 180 12.50 -0.54 -17.77
N HIS A 181 13.07 -0.22 -16.61
CA HIS A 181 12.80 -0.90 -15.34
C HIS A 181 11.96 -0.05 -14.39
N LYS A 182 11.27 0.97 -14.90
CA LYS A 182 10.38 1.80 -14.10
C LYS A 182 9.23 0.96 -13.55
N ARG A 183 9.20 0.83 -12.21
CA ARG A 183 8.12 0.19 -11.47
C ARG A 183 7.53 1.18 -10.46
N SER A 184 7.26 2.39 -10.95
CA SER A 184 6.64 3.46 -10.18
C SER A 184 5.53 4.18 -10.95
N GLN A 185 4.60 4.78 -10.21
CA GLN A 185 3.52 5.61 -10.71
C GLN A 185 3.55 6.94 -9.97
N TRP A 186 3.73 8.01 -10.73
CA TRP A 186 3.89 9.36 -10.20
C TRP A 186 2.64 10.19 -10.41
N TYR A 187 2.41 11.11 -9.47
CA TYR A 187 1.29 12.02 -9.47
C TYR A 187 1.75 13.41 -9.04
N GLN A 188 1.09 14.43 -9.58
CA GLN A 188 1.32 15.83 -9.24
C GLN A 188 -0.02 16.52 -8.99
N TYR A 189 -0.05 17.36 -7.97
CA TYR A 189 -1.15 18.29 -7.72
C TYR A 189 -0.93 19.58 -8.51
N VAL A 190 -1.80 19.84 -9.49
CA VAL A 190 -1.79 21.05 -10.32
C VAL A 190 -3.21 21.59 -10.45
N GLN A 191 -3.40 22.88 -10.14
CA GLN A 191 -4.68 23.59 -10.33
C GLN A 191 -5.90 22.87 -9.74
N GLY A 192 -5.78 22.35 -8.51
CA GLY A 192 -6.89 21.68 -7.84
C GLY A 192 -7.11 20.22 -8.25
N LYS A 193 -6.26 19.66 -9.11
CA LYS A 193 -6.38 18.28 -9.61
C LYS A 193 -5.10 17.50 -9.40
N ILE A 194 -5.23 16.21 -9.11
CA ILE A 194 -4.10 15.28 -9.05
C ILE A 194 -4.04 14.54 -10.37
N THR A 195 -2.94 14.70 -11.11
CA THR A 195 -2.74 14.11 -12.44
C THR A 195 -1.50 13.23 -12.46
N PRO A 196 -1.54 12.11 -13.21
CA PRO A 196 -0.35 11.28 -13.38
C PRO A 196 0.74 12.04 -14.15
N ILE A 197 2.00 11.85 -13.75
CA ILE A 197 3.19 12.37 -14.45
C ILE A 197 4.21 11.26 -14.66
N THR A 198 5.22 11.49 -15.49
CA THR A 198 6.17 10.42 -15.85
C THR A 198 7.31 10.28 -14.85
N TYR A 199 8.02 11.34 -14.48
CA TYR A 199 9.32 11.20 -13.80
C TYR A 199 9.44 11.90 -12.44
N GLY A 200 8.32 12.34 -11.89
CA GLY A 200 8.33 13.12 -10.64
C GLY A 200 8.83 14.55 -10.84
N PRO A 201 9.06 15.28 -9.73
CA PRO A 201 9.69 16.60 -9.79
C PRO A 201 11.12 16.50 -10.33
N ASP A 202 11.54 17.45 -11.18
CA ASP A 202 12.91 17.59 -11.67
C ASP A 202 13.54 16.30 -12.25
N ASN A 203 12.72 15.44 -12.85
CA ASN A 203 13.09 14.11 -13.36
C ASN A 203 13.78 13.21 -12.32
N ILE A 204 13.39 13.31 -11.06
CA ILE A 204 14.01 12.58 -9.94
C ILE A 204 14.06 11.06 -10.13
N PHE A 205 13.14 10.49 -10.92
CA PHE A 205 13.16 9.07 -11.28
C PHE A 205 14.50 8.64 -11.92
N GLU A 206 15.11 9.49 -12.75
CA GLU A 206 16.38 9.17 -13.43
C GLU A 206 17.54 9.05 -12.44
N TYR A 207 17.43 9.67 -11.26
CA TYR A 207 18.46 9.70 -10.22
C TYR A 207 18.18 8.75 -9.06
N MET A 208 16.91 8.41 -8.83
CA MET A 208 16.48 7.67 -7.65
C MET A 208 15.53 6.52 -7.96
N GLY A 209 15.15 6.25 -9.20
CA GLY A 209 14.29 5.12 -9.58
C GLY A 209 12.93 5.07 -8.88
N ILE A 210 12.58 6.11 -8.13
CA ILE A 210 11.26 6.34 -7.58
C ILE A 210 10.58 7.22 -8.57
#